data_AF-E2BGC7-F1
#
_entry.id   AF-E2BGC7-F1
#
_cell.length_a   1.000
_cell.length_b   1.000
_cell.length_c   1.000
_cell.angle_alpha   90.00
_cell.angle_beta   90.00
_cell.angle_gamma   90.00
#
_symmetry.space_group_name_H-M   'P 1'
#
loop_
_entity.id
_entity.type
_entity.pdbx_description
1 polymer ?
#
loop_
_entity_poly.entity_id
_entity_poly.type
_entity_poly.pdbx_seq_one_letter_code
_entity_poly.pdbx_strand_id
1 'polypeptide(L)'
;MRGQCGLLFTNRSKKQVIEWANGYEELEYARAGFVAPYSIELPEGPLPQFQHSMEPQLRQLGMPTALQKGIITLIKPYKVCQESDVLTSEQTQILKLLDKPLATFKLLLLGLYTKKHGFKKLAVSQDTKENDEEMDMEKNNDT
;
A
#
# COMPACT_ATOMS: atom_id res chain seq x y z
N MET A 1 8.25 19.97 -4.10
CA MET A 1 7.49 18.79 -3.62
C MET A 1 7.42 17.83 -4.78
N ARG A 2 7.78 16.55 -4.58
CA ARG A 2 7.70 15.50 -5.61
C ARG A 2 6.66 14.48 -5.16
N GLY A 3 5.94 13.88 -6.11
CA GLY A 3 4.91 12.87 -5.81
C GLY A 3 3.59 13.43 -5.25
N GLN A 4 2.80 12.55 -4.66
CA GLN A 4 1.49 12.87 -4.07
C GLN A 4 1.67 13.57 -2.72
N CYS A 5 1.50 14.91 -2.71
CA CYS A 5 1.62 15.74 -1.51
C CYS A 5 0.32 16.50 -1.25
N GLY A 6 -0.06 16.62 0.03
CA GLY A 6 -1.17 17.46 0.48
C GLY A 6 -0.69 18.71 1.21
N LEU A 7 -1.48 19.79 1.18
CA LEU A 7 -1.28 20.97 2.02
C LEU A 7 -2.30 20.97 3.16
N LEU A 8 -1.80 20.99 4.40
CA LEU A 8 -2.62 21.11 5.59
C LEU A 8 -2.55 22.54 6.13
N PHE A 9 -3.69 23.22 6.18
CA PHE A 9 -3.82 24.51 6.85
C PHE A 9 -4.50 24.32 8.21
N THR A 10 -3.89 24.82 9.28
CA THR A 10 -4.42 24.68 10.63
C THR A 10 -3.97 25.83 11.52
N ASN A 11 -4.77 26.14 12.53
CA ASN A 11 -4.44 27.06 13.62
C ASN A 11 -3.80 26.34 14.82
N ARG A 12 -3.61 25.02 14.76
CA ARG A 12 -2.97 24.22 15.81
C ARG A 12 -1.47 24.49 15.89
N SER A 13 -0.90 24.25 17.06
CA SER A 13 0.54 24.43 17.27
C SER A 13 1.36 23.36 16.55
N LYS A 14 2.62 23.67 16.20
CA LYS A 14 3.57 22.73 15.59
C LYS A 14 3.64 21.40 16.36
N LYS A 15 3.72 21.46 17.70
CA LYS A 15 3.85 20.26 18.54
C LYS A 15 2.64 19.34 18.38
N GLN A 16 1.43 19.90 18.47
CA GLN A 16 0.19 19.15 18.34
C GLN A 16 0.05 18.48 16.97
N VAL A 17 0.44 19.18 15.90
CA VAL A 17 0.34 18.63 14.53
C VAL A 17 1.34 17.48 14.33
N ILE A 18 2.56 17.61 14.84
CA ILE A 18 3.58 16.54 14.74
C ILE A 18 3.14 15.32 15.55
N GLU A 19 2.67 15.53 16.78
CA GLU A 19 2.20 14.45 17.65
C GLU A 19 1.00 13.72 17.03
N TRP A 20 0.04 14.47 16.47
CA TRP A 20 -1.09 13.89 15.75
C TRP A 20 -0.66 13.10 14.51
N ALA A 21 0.21 13.66 13.66
CA ALA A 21 0.64 12.98 12.43
C ALA A 21 1.46 11.71 12.71
N ASN A 22 2.32 11.73 13.73
CA ASN A 22 3.12 10.57 14.13
C ASN A 22 2.27 9.45 14.74
N GLY A 23 1.18 9.79 15.41
CA GLY A 23 0.23 8.83 15.98
C GLY A 23 -0.85 8.36 15.01
N TYR A 24 -0.94 8.97 13.82
CA TYR A 24 -1.94 8.61 12.83
C TYR A 24 -1.45 7.44 11.97
N GLU A 25 -2.13 6.32 12.08
CA GLU A 25 -1.94 5.17 11.23
C GLU A 25 -3.27 4.51 10.89
N GLU A 26 -3.38 4.01 9.66
CA GLU A 26 -4.54 3.29 9.18
C GLU A 26 -4.09 2.05 8.42
N LEU A 27 -4.88 0.97 8.47
CA LEU A 27 -4.63 -0.21 7.67
C LEU A 27 -4.98 0.07 6.20
N GLU A 28 -4.09 -0.29 5.29
CA GLU A 28 -4.27 -0.17 3.85
C GLU A 28 -3.99 -1.52 3.17
N TYR A 29 -4.68 -1.78 2.05
CA TYR A 29 -4.33 -2.92 1.21
C TYR A 29 -2.98 -2.66 0.53
N ALA A 30 -2.09 -3.63 0.63
CA ALA A 30 -0.80 -3.58 -0.02
C ALA A 30 -0.95 -3.42 -1.54
N ARG A 31 0.00 -2.71 -2.16
CA ARG A 31 0.10 -2.53 -3.61
C ARG A 31 1.19 -3.44 -4.17
N ALA A 32 1.13 -3.72 -5.47
CA ALA A 32 2.18 -4.51 -6.12
C ALA A 32 3.55 -3.88 -5.87
N GLY A 33 4.56 -4.69 -5.59
CA GLY A 33 5.88 -4.24 -5.15
C GLY A 33 6.05 -4.10 -3.63
N PHE A 34 4.97 -4.17 -2.85
CA PHE A 34 5.05 -4.18 -1.39
C PHE A 34 5.64 -5.49 -0.87
N VAL A 35 6.50 -5.42 0.15
CA VAL A 35 7.11 -6.59 0.77
C VAL A 35 6.17 -7.11 1.85
N ALA A 36 5.72 -8.36 1.73
CA ALA A 36 4.78 -8.97 2.66
C ALA A 36 5.41 -9.11 4.07
N PRO A 37 4.79 -8.56 5.13
CA PRO A 37 5.33 -8.62 6.48
C PRO A 37 5.19 -10.01 7.13
N TYR A 38 4.30 -10.86 6.60
CA TYR A 38 4.09 -12.22 7.06
C TYR A 38 3.41 -13.06 5.97
N SER A 39 3.43 -14.38 6.16
CA SER A 39 2.83 -15.34 5.22
C SER A 39 1.31 -15.43 5.37
N ILE A 40 0.59 -15.57 4.26
CA ILE A 40 -0.85 -15.86 4.23
C ILE A 40 -1.10 -17.11 3.39
N GLU A 41 -1.72 -18.10 4.01
CA GLU A 41 -2.15 -19.34 3.38
C GLU A 41 -3.61 -19.62 3.72
N LEU A 42 -4.35 -20.12 2.73
CA LEU A 42 -5.74 -20.52 2.87
C LEU A 42 -5.83 -22.04 2.83
N PRO A 43 -6.57 -22.66 3.77
CA PRO A 43 -6.84 -24.09 3.71
C PRO A 43 -7.76 -24.43 2.54
N GLU A 44 -7.70 -25.69 2.10
CA GLU A 44 -8.72 -26.26 1.22
C GLU A 44 -10.11 -26.18 1.87
N GLY A 45 -11.15 -25.87 1.08
CA GLY A 45 -12.51 -25.82 1.59
C GLY A 45 -13.38 -24.71 0.99
N PRO A 46 -14.64 -24.63 1.42
CA PRO A 46 -15.59 -23.65 0.91
C PRO A 46 -15.21 -22.22 1.31
N LEU A 47 -15.45 -21.28 0.41
CA LEU A 47 -15.29 -19.83 0.59
C LEU A 47 -16.67 -19.15 0.51
N PRO A 48 -17.52 -19.29 1.55
CA PRO A 48 -18.89 -18.79 1.55
C PRO A 48 -18.99 -17.26 1.54
N GLN A 49 -17.90 -16.55 1.84
CA GLN A 49 -17.84 -15.09 1.79
C GLN A 49 -17.96 -14.54 0.37
N PHE A 50 -17.69 -15.35 -0.65
CA PHE A 50 -17.74 -14.93 -2.06
C PHE A 50 -19.03 -15.35 -2.74
N GLN A 51 -19.53 -14.48 -3.62
CA GLN A 51 -20.66 -14.80 -4.49
C GLN A 51 -20.22 -15.77 -5.58
N HIS A 52 -21.07 -16.73 -5.95
CA HIS A 52 -20.76 -17.78 -6.95
C HIS A 52 -20.28 -17.21 -8.30
N SER A 53 -20.75 -16.04 -8.69
CA SER A 53 -20.36 -15.35 -9.93
C SER A 53 -18.92 -14.84 -9.94
N MET A 54 -18.26 -14.74 -8.78
CA MET A 54 -16.86 -14.31 -8.65
C MET A 54 -15.86 -15.42 -8.96
N GLU A 55 -16.31 -16.66 -9.10
CA GLU A 55 -15.43 -17.81 -9.27
C GLU A 55 -14.49 -17.69 -10.49
N PRO A 56 -14.95 -17.25 -11.69
CA PRO A 56 -14.06 -17.04 -12.83
C PRO A 56 -12.95 -16.03 -12.54
N GLN A 57 -13.25 -14.96 -11.79
CA GLN A 57 -12.28 -13.94 -11.41
C GLN A 57 -11.24 -14.51 -10.45
N LEU A 58 -11.66 -15.22 -9.40
CA LEU A 58 -10.74 -15.83 -8.44
C LEU A 58 -9.80 -16.85 -9.12
N ARG A 59 -10.34 -17.63 -10.06
CA ARG A 59 -9.55 -18.56 -10.87
C ARG A 59 -8.55 -17.83 -11.78
N GLN A 60 -8.96 -16.72 -12.41
CA GLN A 60 -8.08 -15.90 -13.23
C GLN A 60 -6.92 -15.28 -12.43
N LEU A 61 -7.16 -14.94 -11.16
CA LEU A 61 -6.13 -14.49 -10.22
C LEU A 61 -5.20 -15.61 -9.75
N GLY A 62 -5.43 -16.85 -10.19
CA GLY A 62 -4.59 -18.01 -9.88
C GLY A 62 -5.03 -18.81 -8.65
N MET A 63 -6.18 -18.48 -8.04
CA MET A 63 -6.71 -19.31 -6.95
C MET A 63 -7.24 -20.65 -7.52
N PRO A 64 -6.88 -21.80 -6.92
CA PRO A 64 -7.38 -23.09 -7.36
C PRO A 64 -8.80 -23.30 -6.82
N THR A 65 -9.79 -22.72 -7.50
CA THR A 65 -11.21 -22.78 -7.11
C THR A 65 -12.07 -23.58 -8.08
N ALA A 66 -13.18 -24.12 -7.56
CA ALA A 66 -14.27 -24.68 -8.33
C ALA A 66 -15.62 -24.37 -7.65
N LEU A 67 -16.72 -24.40 -8.42
CA LEU A 67 -18.07 -24.35 -7.85
C LEU A 67 -18.50 -25.75 -7.41
N GLN A 68 -18.75 -25.93 -6.12
CA GLN A 68 -19.32 -27.15 -5.54
C GLN A 68 -20.69 -26.81 -4.94
N LYS A 69 -21.76 -27.36 -5.51
CA LYS A 69 -23.15 -27.09 -5.08
C LYS A 69 -23.47 -25.58 -5.01
N GLY A 70 -22.92 -24.80 -5.95
CA GLY A 70 -23.12 -23.34 -6.01
C GLY A 70 -22.24 -22.52 -5.07
N ILE A 71 -21.35 -23.15 -4.28
CA ILE A 71 -20.41 -22.47 -3.39
C ILE A 71 -19.00 -22.54 -3.98
N ILE A 72 -18.29 -21.41 -3.99
CA ILE A 72 -16.88 -21.36 -4.39
C ILE A 72 -16.07 -22.15 -3.37
N THR A 73 -15.28 -23.11 -3.83
CA THR A 73 -14.48 -23.98 -2.97
C THR A 73 -13.05 -24.00 -3.48
N LEU A 74 -12.08 -23.72 -2.59
CA LEU A 74 -10.67 -24.01 -2.85
C LEU A 74 -10.49 -25.52 -2.90
N ILE A 75 -9.94 -26.04 -4.00
CA ILE A 75 -9.76 -27.48 -4.23
C ILE A 75 -8.44 -28.03 -3.67
N LYS A 76 -7.58 -27.16 -3.15
CA LYS A 76 -6.35 -27.48 -2.42
C LYS A 76 -5.92 -26.26 -1.59
N PRO A 77 -5.04 -26.43 -0.59
CA PRO A 77 -4.44 -25.29 0.10
C PRO A 77 -3.77 -24.32 -0.87
N TYR A 78 -3.91 -23.03 -0.61
CA TYR A 78 -3.41 -21.97 -1.47
C TYR A 78 -2.64 -20.93 -0.67
N LYS A 79 -1.34 -20.84 -0.93
CA LYS A 79 -0.46 -19.81 -0.38
C LYS A 79 -0.62 -18.53 -1.22
N VAL A 80 -1.15 -17.48 -0.59
CA VAL A 80 -1.32 -16.17 -1.24
C VAL A 80 0.02 -15.46 -1.32
N CYS A 81 0.76 -15.38 -0.21
CA CYS A 81 2.10 -14.81 -0.14
C CYS A 81 2.91 -15.42 1.02
N GLN A 82 4.23 -15.33 0.95
CA GLN A 82 5.14 -15.64 2.05
C GLN A 82 5.71 -14.35 2.64
N GLU A 83 6.12 -14.41 3.91
CA GLU A 83 6.90 -13.34 4.53
C GLU A 83 8.12 -12.98 3.68
N SER A 84 8.37 -11.69 3.53
CA SER A 84 9.43 -11.09 2.70
C SER A 84 9.24 -11.21 1.17
N ASP A 85 8.13 -11.77 0.68
CA ASP A 85 7.82 -11.76 -0.76
C ASP A 85 7.48 -10.35 -1.24
N VAL A 86 7.94 -10.00 -2.44
CA VAL A 86 7.45 -8.82 -3.17
C VAL A 86 6.12 -9.18 -3.82
N LEU A 87 5.03 -8.54 -3.38
CA LEU A 87 3.67 -8.87 -3.81
C LEU A 87 3.42 -8.53 -5.28
N THR A 88 2.79 -9.44 -6.02
CA THR A 88 2.31 -9.21 -7.38
C THR A 88 0.94 -8.51 -7.40
N SER A 89 0.52 -8.03 -8.57
CA SER A 89 -0.82 -7.45 -8.76
C SER A 89 -1.92 -8.45 -8.39
N GLU A 90 -1.80 -9.71 -8.80
CA GLU A 90 -2.77 -10.77 -8.54
C GLU A 90 -2.88 -11.05 -7.04
N GLN A 91 -1.74 -11.15 -6.34
CA GLN A 91 -1.71 -11.37 -4.89
C GLN A 91 -2.39 -10.21 -4.14
N THR A 92 -2.12 -8.97 -4.51
CA THR A 92 -2.76 -7.81 -3.85
C THR A 92 -4.26 -7.73 -4.09
N GLN A 93 -4.73 -8.10 -5.29
CA GLN A 93 -6.16 -8.20 -5.57
C GLN A 93 -6.81 -9.32 -4.74
N ILE A 94 -6.16 -10.48 -4.62
CA ILE A 94 -6.63 -11.57 -3.75
C ILE A 94 -6.72 -11.11 -2.29
N LEU A 95 -5.68 -10.45 -1.76
CA LEU A 95 -5.67 -9.92 -0.40
C LEU A 95 -6.80 -8.93 -0.15
N LYS A 96 -7.08 -8.05 -1.12
CA LYS A 96 -8.20 -7.11 -1.06
C LYS A 96 -9.56 -7.82 -1.04
N LEU A 97 -9.73 -8.83 -1.89
CA LEU A 97 -10.97 -9.64 -1.92
C LEU A 97 -11.16 -10.42 -0.62
N LEU A 98 -10.08 -10.87 0.02
CA LEU A 98 -10.10 -11.57 1.31
C LEU A 98 -10.22 -10.64 2.52
N ASP A 99 -10.31 -9.33 2.31
CA ASP A 99 -10.30 -8.29 3.34
C ASP A 99 -9.08 -8.39 4.30
N LYS A 100 -7.90 -8.60 3.71
CA LYS A 100 -6.62 -8.70 4.43
C LYS A 100 -5.72 -7.52 4.09
N PRO A 101 -5.86 -6.36 4.76
CA PRO A 101 -4.91 -5.27 4.62
C PRO A 101 -3.57 -5.68 5.25
N LEU A 102 -2.48 -5.42 4.53
CA LEU A 102 -1.11 -5.77 4.95
C LEU A 102 -0.20 -4.55 5.10
N ALA A 103 -0.61 -3.40 4.57
CA ALA A 103 0.16 -2.17 4.64
C ALA A 103 -0.41 -1.27 5.75
N THR A 104 0.43 -0.36 6.22
CA THR A 104 0.03 0.70 7.16
C THR A 104 0.28 2.03 6.51
N PHE A 105 -0.79 2.81 6.32
CA PHE A 105 -0.71 4.19 5.89
C PHE A 105 -0.30 5.07 7.07
N LYS A 106 0.67 5.97 6.85
CA LYS A 106 1.13 6.95 7.84
C LYS A 106 1.30 8.32 7.19
N LEU A 107 1.03 9.38 7.95
CA LEU A 107 1.23 10.75 7.48
C LEU A 107 2.69 11.18 7.66
N LEU A 108 3.37 11.46 6.55
CA LEU A 108 4.72 12.00 6.56
C LEU A 108 4.69 13.53 6.44
N LEU A 109 5.05 14.22 7.52
CA LEU A 109 5.19 15.68 7.50
C LEU A 109 6.53 16.09 6.88
N LEU A 110 6.50 16.62 5.64
CA LEU A 110 7.70 17.02 4.90
C LEU A 110 8.26 18.39 5.32
N GLY A 111 7.41 19.28 5.81
CA GLY A 111 7.79 20.62 6.18
C GLY A 111 6.63 21.42 6.75
N LEU A 112 6.96 22.55 7.37
CA LEU A 112 5.99 23.46 7.96
C LEU A 112 6.32 24.90 7.58
N TYR A 113 5.30 25.71 7.37
CA TYR A 113 5.45 27.15 7.21
C TYR A 113 4.74 27.87 8.35
N THR A 114 5.36 28.92 8.89
CA THR A 114 4.69 29.87 9.77
C THR A 114 5.03 31.28 9.35
N LYS A 115 4.08 32.22 9.47
CA LYS A 115 4.30 33.63 9.11
C LYS A 115 5.52 34.24 9.83
N LYS A 116 5.76 33.85 11.09
CA LYS A 116 6.86 34.37 11.92
C LYS A 116 8.22 33.76 11.61
N HIS A 117 8.28 32.46 11.29
CA HIS A 117 9.55 31.73 11.16
C HIS A 117 9.84 31.21 9.75
N GLY A 118 8.99 31.56 8.77
CA GLY A 118 9.10 31.07 7.41
C GLY A 118 8.88 29.57 7.29
N PHE A 119 9.36 29.01 6.18
CA PHE A 119 9.33 27.57 5.91
C PHE A 119 10.48 26.86 6.62
N LYS A 120 10.20 25.68 7.18
CA LYS A 120 11.19 24.77 7.76
C LYS A 120 10.91 23.36 7.26
N LYS A 121 11.93 22.72 6.67
CA LYS A 121 11.90 21.29 6.33
C LYS A 121 11.89 20.47 7.62
N LEU A 122 11.07 19.43 7.67
CA LEU A 122 11.09 18.44 8.74
C LEU A 122 11.91 17.23 8.26
N ALA A 123 12.71 16.63 9.14
CA ALA A 123 13.49 15.44 8.78
C ALA A 123 12.51 14.27 8.57
N VAL A 124 12.56 13.68 7.38
CA VAL A 124 11.78 12.48 7.04
C VAL A 124 12.51 11.28 7.66
N SER A 125 11.79 10.42 8.38
CA SER A 125 12.32 9.13 8.85
C SER A 125 12.71 8.27 7.63
N GLN A 126 13.87 7.61 7.70
CA GLN A 126 14.66 7.06 6.59
C GLN A 126 14.06 5.91 5.75
N ASP A 127 12.77 5.59 5.86
CA ASP A 127 12.19 4.41 5.20
C ASP A 127 11.70 4.64 3.76
N THR A 128 12.13 5.72 3.10
CA THR A 128 11.78 5.98 1.70
C THR A 128 13.05 5.92 0.84
N LYS A 129 13.34 4.75 0.26
CA LYS A 129 14.33 4.62 -0.81
C LYS A 129 13.74 5.25 -2.08
N GLU A 130 14.22 6.44 -2.44
CA GLU A 130 13.96 7.05 -3.75
C GLU A 130 14.93 6.47 -4.79
N ASN A 131 14.39 5.98 -5.91
CA ASN A 131 15.16 5.73 -7.14
C ASN A 131 15.46 7.08 -7.78
N ASP A 132 16.71 7.53 -7.69
CA ASP A 132 17.21 8.68 -8.44
C ASP A 132 17.63 8.24 -9.85
N GLU A 133 16.83 8.58 -10.86
CA GLU A 133 17.32 8.73 -12.23
C GLU A 133 17.51 10.24 -12.50
N GLU A 134 18.77 10.66 -12.58
CA GLU A 134 19.20 11.97 -13.06
C GLU A 134 18.87 12.11 -14.56
N MET A 135 18.09 13.14 -14.92
CA MET A 135 18.09 13.67 -16.29
C MET A 135 18.92 14.95 -16.31
N ASP A 136 20.11 14.86 -16.90
CA ASP A 136 20.96 15.98 -17.25
C ASP A 136 20.21 16.95 -18.17
N MET A 137 20.12 18.22 -17.75
CA MET A 137 19.80 19.31 -18.65
C MET A 137 21.09 19.73 -19.36
N GLU A 138 21.27 19.30 -20.61
CA GLU A 138 22.24 19.89 -21.52
C GLU A 138 21.95 21.39 -21.67
N LYS A 139 22.90 22.21 -21.19
CA LYS A 139 22.99 23.62 -21.55
C LYS A 139 23.47 23.72 -23.00
N ASN A 140 22.54 23.93 -23.93
CA ASN A 140 22.91 24.46 -25.23
C ASN A 140 23.18 25.97 -25.08
N ASN A 141 24.46 26.31 -24.92
CA ASN A 141 24.99 27.57 -25.43
C ASN A 141 25.11 27.40 -26.94
N ASP A 142 24.40 28.20 -27.73
CA ASP A 142 24.88 28.59 -29.04
C ASP A 142 24.32 29.97 -29.44
N THR A 143 25.29 30.89 -29.57
CA THR A 143 25.43 32.06 -30.45
C THR A 143 24.25 33.00 -30.71
#